data_AF-A2E2P2-F1
#
_entry.id   AF-A2E2P2-F1
#
_cell.length_a   1.000
_cell.length_b   1.000
_cell.length_c   1.000
_cell.angle_alpha   90.00
_cell.angle_beta   90.00
_cell.angle_gamma   90.00
#
_symmetry.space_group_name_H-M   'P 1'
#
loop_
_entity.id
_entity.type
_entity.pdbx_description
1 polymer ?
#
loop_
_entity_poly.entity_id
_entity_poly.type
_entity_poly.pdbx_seq_one_letter_code
_entity_poly.pdbx_strand_id
1 'polypeptide(L)'
;MNHPGCLKLKPGPDNIAILTPQSVKGCHEDVKKLINDIGAMSTKVQGLNHVITTFSSFCNGDNRIYMLISEDKKQALGFVKVGTRHLFFWDHTGSHREYTILALLDFFVVPSSQRKGYGKTLIDKMLATEGKQMKDIPIDRPSPLCLSFMKKHFGLSEFTPQSNNYVIFEQFWGDDEKEEQNKGSGLPYLVGKSRTPRMVTPTTTKQQSSAFSQTNQPYAYKARTPVRRLNPITWLPY
;
A
#
# COMPACT_ATOMS: atom_id res chain seq x y z
N MET A 1 0.29 6.17 -25.45
CA MET A 1 -0.54 7.23 -26.07
C MET A 1 0.28 8.50 -26.04
N ASN A 2 0.40 9.19 -27.18
CA ASN A 2 1.04 10.51 -27.19
C ASN A 2 0.17 11.48 -26.40
N HIS A 3 0.76 12.22 -25.47
CA HIS A 3 0.04 13.13 -24.60
C HIS A 3 0.79 14.46 -24.47
N PRO A 4 0.16 15.61 -24.77
CA PRO A 4 0.83 16.92 -24.75
C PRO A 4 1.38 17.28 -23.36
N GLY A 5 0.74 16.77 -22.31
CA GLY A 5 1.19 16.93 -20.93
C GLY A 5 2.61 16.41 -20.66
N CYS A 6 3.07 15.40 -21.40
CA CYS A 6 4.43 14.85 -21.22
C CYS A 6 5.51 15.88 -21.56
N LEU A 7 5.28 16.73 -22.57
CA LEU A 7 6.18 17.81 -22.98
C LEU A 7 6.27 18.93 -21.93
N LYS A 8 5.27 19.03 -21.05
CA LYS A 8 5.22 20.03 -19.97
C LYS A 8 5.91 19.56 -18.69
N LEU A 9 6.20 18.27 -18.58
CA LEU A 9 6.93 17.71 -17.44
C LEU A 9 8.44 17.93 -17.60
N LYS A 10 9.13 18.02 -16.46
CA LYS A 10 10.59 18.17 -16.39
C LYS A 10 11.19 16.91 -15.74
N PRO A 11 11.39 15.82 -16.49
CA PRO A 11 11.98 14.61 -15.94
C PRO A 11 13.46 14.79 -15.64
N GLY A 12 13.97 14.00 -14.69
CA GLY A 12 15.41 13.90 -14.41
C GLY A 12 16.17 13.09 -15.48
N PRO A 13 17.47 12.83 -15.26
CA PRO A 13 18.31 12.05 -16.18
C PRO A 13 17.82 10.62 -16.42
N ASP A 14 17.03 10.07 -15.50
CA ASP A 14 16.38 8.76 -15.55
C ASP A 14 15.03 8.78 -16.31
N ASN A 15 14.69 9.90 -16.94
CA ASN A 15 13.40 10.16 -17.57
C ASN A 15 12.20 10.08 -16.61
N ILE A 16 12.43 10.21 -15.29
CA ILE A 16 11.37 10.21 -14.29
C ILE A 16 11.07 11.64 -13.85
N ALA A 17 9.83 12.06 -14.01
CA ALA A 17 9.31 13.30 -13.44
C ALA A 17 8.71 13.02 -12.05
N ILE A 18 9.12 13.80 -11.06
CA ILE A 18 8.61 13.72 -9.68
C ILE A 18 7.63 14.86 -9.48
N LEU A 19 6.37 14.51 -9.19
CA LEU A 19 5.29 15.45 -9.01
C LEU A 19 4.84 15.45 -7.55
N THR A 20 4.72 16.64 -6.98
CA THR A 20 4.12 16.91 -5.67
C THR A 20 2.92 17.85 -5.86
N PRO A 21 1.91 17.85 -4.97
CA PRO A 21 0.81 18.81 -5.02
C PRO A 21 1.29 20.26 -5.14
N GLN A 22 2.37 20.60 -4.43
CA GLN A 22 2.97 21.92 -4.48
C GLN A 22 3.63 22.23 -5.83
N SER A 23 4.35 21.28 -6.43
CA SER A 23 5.04 21.49 -7.71
C SER A 23 4.07 21.56 -8.90
N VAL A 24 2.85 21.04 -8.77
CA VAL A 24 1.81 21.10 -9.80
C VAL A 24 0.75 22.16 -9.53
N LYS A 25 0.92 23.00 -8.51
CA LYS A 25 0.00 24.09 -8.22
C LYS A 25 -0.03 25.05 -9.40
N GLY A 26 -1.21 25.25 -9.99
CA GLY A 26 -1.36 26.09 -11.19
C GLY A 26 -0.71 25.52 -12.45
N CYS A 27 -0.45 24.20 -12.51
CA CYS A 27 0.11 23.58 -13.69
C CYS A 27 -0.83 23.67 -14.91
N HIS A 28 -0.23 23.50 -16.09
CA HIS A 28 -0.96 23.46 -17.36
C HIS A 28 -2.02 22.35 -17.36
N GLU A 29 -3.17 22.61 -18.00
CA GLU A 29 -4.30 21.67 -18.01
C GLU A 29 -3.92 20.30 -18.59
N ASP A 30 -3.05 20.26 -19.59
CA ASP A 30 -2.50 19.01 -20.13
C ASP A 30 -1.79 18.14 -19.10
N VAL A 31 -1.18 18.69 -18.05
CA VAL A 31 -0.56 17.89 -16.99
C VAL A 31 -1.64 17.23 -16.12
N LYS A 32 -2.72 17.96 -15.82
CA LYS A 32 -3.87 17.40 -15.08
C LYS A 32 -4.53 16.29 -15.89
N LYS A 33 -4.75 16.54 -17.19
CA LYS A 33 -5.30 15.55 -18.12
C LYS A 33 -4.41 14.31 -18.24
N LEU A 34 -3.08 14.48 -18.31
CA LEU A 34 -2.14 13.37 -18.33
C LEU A 34 -2.30 12.45 -17.12
N ILE A 35 -2.35 13.02 -15.92
CA ILE A 35 -2.53 12.25 -14.67
C ILE A 35 -3.86 11.51 -14.65
N ASN A 36 -4.94 12.17 -15.08
CA ASN A 36 -6.27 11.55 -15.16
C ASN A 36 -6.29 10.41 -16.19
N ASP A 37 -5.74 10.62 -17.38
CA ASP A 37 -5.74 9.63 -18.47
C ASP A 37 -4.93 8.38 -18.08
N ILE A 38 -3.72 8.55 -17.53
CA ILE A 38 -2.89 7.41 -17.12
C ILE A 38 -3.48 6.68 -15.89
N GLY A 39 -4.15 7.41 -14.99
CA GLY A 39 -4.87 6.82 -13.86
C GLY A 39 -6.09 6.00 -14.30
N ALA A 40 -6.83 6.48 -15.31
CA ALA A 40 -7.92 5.73 -15.93
C ALA A 40 -7.40 4.45 -16.63
N MET A 41 -6.23 4.53 -17.30
CA MET A 41 -5.57 3.34 -17.86
C MET A 41 -5.19 2.34 -16.78
N SER A 42 -4.59 2.79 -15.66
CA SER A 42 -4.25 1.95 -14.51
C SER A 42 -5.48 1.20 -14.00
N THR A 43 -6.57 1.93 -13.78
CA THR A 43 -7.87 1.41 -13.32
C THR A 43 -8.40 0.30 -14.23
N LYS A 44 -8.40 0.55 -15.54
CA LYS A 44 -8.88 -0.42 -16.53
C LYS A 44 -8.04 -1.71 -16.54
N VAL A 45 -6.72 -1.59 -16.47
CA VAL A 45 -5.81 -2.75 -16.47
C VAL A 45 -5.92 -3.54 -15.18
N GLN A 46 -6.10 -2.86 -14.05
CA GLN A 46 -6.27 -3.49 -12.74
C GLN A 46 -7.68 -4.05 -12.50
N GLY A 47 -8.64 -3.79 -13.39
CA GLY A 47 -10.03 -4.25 -13.24
C GLY A 47 -10.78 -3.59 -12.08
N LEU A 48 -10.39 -2.36 -11.71
CA LEU A 48 -11.01 -1.63 -10.61
C LEU A 48 -12.32 -0.96 -11.05
N ASN A 49 -13.31 -0.92 -10.16
CA ASN A 49 -14.60 -0.29 -10.43
C ASN A 49 -14.55 1.25 -10.45
N HIS A 50 -13.53 1.85 -9.83
CA HIS A 50 -13.39 3.30 -9.69
C HIS A 50 -11.93 3.72 -9.91
N VAL A 51 -11.74 4.91 -10.49
CA VAL A 51 -10.42 5.48 -10.76
C VAL A 51 -9.75 5.99 -9.49
N ILE A 52 -8.74 5.27 -9.00
CA ILE A 52 -8.05 5.62 -7.76
C ILE A 52 -7.00 6.72 -7.90
N THR A 53 -6.56 7.01 -9.13
CA THR A 53 -5.56 8.05 -9.43
C THR A 53 -6.14 9.07 -10.40
N THR A 54 -6.48 10.23 -9.85
CA THR A 54 -6.87 11.45 -10.57
C THR A 54 -6.03 12.62 -10.07
N PHE A 55 -5.96 13.72 -10.84
CA PHE A 55 -5.31 14.95 -10.40
C PHE A 55 -5.86 15.45 -9.07
N SER A 56 -7.19 15.40 -8.88
CA SER A 56 -7.83 15.77 -7.62
C SER A 56 -7.39 14.89 -6.46
N SER A 57 -7.44 13.56 -6.62
CA SER A 57 -6.99 12.61 -5.58
C SER A 57 -5.50 12.75 -5.25
N PHE A 58 -4.68 13.08 -6.26
CA PHE A 58 -3.25 13.31 -6.12
C PHE A 58 -2.97 14.58 -5.31
N CYS A 59 -3.68 15.67 -5.61
CA CYS A 59 -3.53 16.93 -4.86
C CYS A 59 -4.08 16.86 -3.43
N ASN A 60 -4.92 15.86 -3.12
CA ASN A 60 -5.49 15.68 -1.79
C ASN A 60 -4.53 14.96 -0.84
N GLY A 61 -3.79 15.72 -0.05
CA GLY A 61 -2.86 15.23 0.97
C GLY A 61 -1.40 15.20 0.52
N ASP A 62 -0.53 14.60 1.33
CA ASP A 62 0.89 14.46 1.03
C ASP A 62 1.14 13.27 0.10
N ASN A 63 0.79 13.43 -1.17
CA ASN A 63 1.03 12.42 -2.20
C ASN A 63 2.18 12.83 -3.12
N ARG A 64 2.85 11.84 -3.70
CA ARG A 64 3.89 12.04 -4.72
C ARG A 64 3.65 11.07 -5.86
N ILE A 65 3.81 11.55 -7.09
CA ILE A 65 3.77 10.73 -8.29
C ILE A 65 5.16 10.75 -8.94
N TYR A 66 5.72 9.56 -9.10
CA TYR A 66 6.91 9.30 -9.90
C TYR A 66 6.42 8.82 -11.26
N MET A 67 6.62 9.60 -12.32
CA MET A 67 6.10 9.28 -13.65
C MET A 67 7.26 9.06 -14.62
N LEU A 68 7.32 7.88 -15.23
CA LEU A 68 8.31 7.57 -16.25
C LEU A 68 7.83 8.08 -17.61
N ILE A 69 8.64 8.90 -18.25
CA ILE A 69 8.37 9.49 -19.55
C ILE A 69 9.23 8.80 -20.61
N SER A 70 8.71 8.62 -21.82
CA SER A 70 9.48 8.12 -22.96
C SER A 70 10.60 9.09 -23.34
N GLU A 71 11.66 8.57 -23.97
CA GLU A 71 12.82 9.38 -24.38
C GLU A 71 12.44 10.52 -25.33
N ASP A 72 11.47 10.29 -26.22
CA ASP A 72 10.92 11.30 -27.12
C ASP A 72 9.97 12.31 -26.44
N LYS A 73 9.74 12.17 -25.12
CA LYS A 73 8.86 12.98 -24.28
C LYS A 73 7.40 13.03 -24.73
N LYS A 74 6.95 12.05 -25.52
CA LYS A 74 5.57 12.01 -26.02
C LYS A 74 4.65 11.18 -25.14
N GLN A 75 5.15 10.22 -24.38
CA GLN A 75 4.32 9.23 -23.68
C GLN A 75 4.73 9.08 -22.22
N ALA A 76 3.75 8.90 -21.35
CA ALA A 76 3.98 8.38 -20.01
C ALA A 76 3.91 6.85 -20.06
N LEU A 77 4.99 6.19 -19.65
CA LEU A 77 5.19 4.74 -19.73
C LEU A 77 4.71 4.01 -18.47
N GLY A 78 4.60 4.72 -17.36
CA GLY A 78 4.16 4.19 -16.09
C GLY A 78 4.28 5.24 -14.99
N PHE A 79 3.73 4.92 -13.82
CA PHE A 79 3.88 5.74 -12.64
C PHE A 79 3.84 4.92 -11.35
N VAL A 80 4.34 5.53 -10.29
CA VAL A 80 4.20 5.10 -8.90
C VAL A 80 3.59 6.27 -8.13
N LYS A 81 2.49 6.02 -7.43
CA LYS A 81 1.87 6.98 -6.50
C LYS A 81 2.12 6.51 -5.07
N VAL A 82 2.71 7.37 -4.27
CA VAL A 82 2.91 7.16 -2.83
C VAL A 82 2.27 8.29 -2.05
N GLY A 83 2.04 8.08 -0.76
CA GLY A 83 1.65 9.15 0.14
C GLY A 83 1.62 8.72 1.60
N THR A 84 1.77 9.69 2.49
CA THR A 84 1.78 9.46 3.93
C THR A 84 0.37 9.11 4.41
N ARG A 85 0.23 8.04 5.20
CA ARG A 85 -1.05 7.54 5.74
C ARG A 85 -0.93 7.25 7.22
N HIS A 86 -2.03 7.51 7.94
CA HIS A 86 -2.24 7.08 9.31
C HIS A 86 -2.86 5.68 9.26
N LEU A 87 -2.09 4.66 9.64
CA LEU A 87 -2.44 3.24 9.50
C LEU A 87 -2.31 2.53 10.83
N PHE A 88 -3.14 1.50 11.01
CA PHE A 88 -3.08 0.59 12.15
C PHE A 88 -2.74 -0.80 11.64
N PHE A 89 -1.75 -1.43 12.24
CA PHE A 89 -1.33 -2.79 11.91
C PHE A 89 -1.39 -3.70 13.12
N TRP A 90 -1.78 -4.94 12.88
CA TRP A 90 -1.69 -6.03 13.84
C TRP A 90 -0.33 -6.69 13.73
N ASP A 91 0.39 -6.71 14.84
CA ASP A 91 1.62 -7.47 14.95
C ASP A 91 1.33 -8.97 15.20
N HIS A 92 2.38 -9.78 15.16
CA HIS A 92 2.33 -11.22 15.44
C HIS A 92 1.87 -11.60 16.86
N THR A 93 1.83 -10.66 17.81
CA THR A 93 1.32 -10.87 19.17
C THR A 93 -0.18 -10.62 19.28
N GLY A 94 -0.79 -10.11 18.21
CA GLY A 94 -2.16 -9.65 18.21
C GLY A 94 -2.33 -8.28 18.86
N SER A 95 -1.25 -7.48 18.96
CA SER A 95 -1.36 -6.08 19.40
C SER A 95 -1.53 -5.16 18.20
N HIS A 96 -2.33 -4.10 18.36
CA HIS A 96 -2.47 -3.07 17.32
C HIS A 96 -1.47 -1.92 17.55
N ARG A 97 -0.74 -1.54 16.50
CA ARG A 97 0.19 -0.40 16.53
C ARG A 97 -0.21 0.63 15.49
N GLU A 98 -0.11 1.90 15.85
CA GLU A 98 -0.43 3.04 14.98
C GLU A 98 0.84 3.60 14.33
N TYR A 99 0.75 3.91 13.03
CA TYR A 99 1.85 4.43 12.23
C TYR A 99 1.40 5.61 11.39
N THR A 100 2.23 6.65 11.33
CA THR A 100 2.17 7.67 10.27
C THR A 100 3.31 7.38 9.31
N ILE A 101 3.02 6.76 8.16
CA ILE A 101 4.03 6.15 7.30
C ILE A 101 3.75 6.37 5.81
N LEU A 102 4.82 6.40 5.00
CA LEU A 102 4.71 6.43 3.54
C LEU A 102 4.21 5.09 3.02
N ALA A 103 3.13 5.11 2.24
CA ALA A 103 2.57 3.92 1.63
C ALA A 103 2.58 3.99 0.10
N LEU A 104 2.65 2.83 -0.55
CA LEU A 104 2.47 2.65 -1.98
C LEU A 104 0.97 2.52 -2.29
N LEU A 105 0.43 3.49 -3.03
CA LEU A 105 -1.02 3.66 -3.22
C LEU A 105 -1.50 3.25 -4.60
N ASP A 106 -0.66 3.38 -5.62
CA ASP A 106 -0.95 2.92 -6.97
C ASP A 106 0.37 2.69 -7.72
N PHE A 107 0.45 1.63 -8.50
CA PHE A 107 1.64 1.27 -9.25
C PHE A 107 1.24 0.67 -10.60
N PHE A 108 1.68 1.34 -11.66
CA PHE A 108 1.26 0.98 -13.00
C PHE A 108 2.37 1.19 -14.03
N VAL A 109 2.49 0.23 -14.95
CA VAL A 109 3.27 0.35 -16.17
C VAL A 109 2.36 -0.02 -17.33
N VAL A 110 2.35 0.80 -18.37
CA VAL A 110 1.52 0.59 -19.57
C VAL A 110 1.80 -0.79 -20.14
N PRO A 111 0.78 -1.60 -20.51
CA PRO A 111 0.96 -3.00 -20.93
C PRO A 111 2.04 -3.23 -22.00
N SER A 112 2.10 -2.38 -23.03
CA SER A 112 3.11 -2.47 -24.10
C SER A 112 4.55 -2.18 -23.65
N SER A 113 4.72 -1.71 -22.42
CA SER A 113 5.99 -1.35 -21.79
C SER A 113 6.32 -2.19 -20.55
N GLN A 114 5.48 -3.17 -20.23
CA GLN A 114 5.75 -4.10 -19.13
C GLN A 114 6.91 -5.03 -19.47
N ARG A 115 7.55 -5.57 -18.42
CA ARG A 115 8.71 -6.50 -18.49
C ARG A 115 9.98 -5.91 -19.13
N LYS A 116 10.04 -4.59 -19.35
CA LYS A 116 11.23 -3.86 -19.82
C LYS A 116 12.09 -3.25 -18.70
N GLY A 117 11.86 -3.65 -17.44
CA GLY A 117 12.57 -3.11 -16.28
C GLY A 117 11.99 -1.81 -15.68
N TYR A 118 11.14 -1.08 -16.42
CA TYR A 118 10.58 0.21 -15.98
C TYR A 118 9.90 0.22 -14.62
N GLY A 119 9.22 -0.87 -14.25
CA GLY A 119 8.62 -0.98 -12.91
C GLY A 119 9.67 -0.94 -11.80
N LYS A 120 10.83 -1.60 -12.01
CA LYS A 120 11.94 -1.61 -11.05
C LYS A 120 12.60 -0.22 -11.01
N THR A 121 12.85 0.39 -12.16
CA THR A 121 13.38 1.76 -12.25
C THR A 121 12.51 2.77 -11.49
N LEU A 122 11.19 2.71 -11.63
CA LEU A 122 10.26 3.59 -10.92
C LEU A 122 10.31 3.41 -9.40
N ILE A 123 10.26 2.15 -8.93
CA ILE A 123 10.29 1.87 -7.49
C ILE A 123 11.66 2.21 -6.90
N ASP A 124 12.76 1.88 -7.58
CA ASP A 124 14.11 2.22 -7.11
C ASP A 124 14.30 3.74 -7.00
N LYS A 125 13.80 4.50 -7.98
CA LYS A 125 13.83 5.96 -7.92
C LYS A 125 13.01 6.50 -6.75
N MET A 126 11.82 5.95 -6.54
CA MET A 126 10.97 6.32 -5.40
C MET A 126 11.70 6.03 -4.08
N LEU A 127 12.22 4.82 -3.89
CA LEU A 127 12.93 4.43 -2.66
C LEU A 127 14.15 5.29 -2.39
N ALA A 128 14.95 5.59 -3.43
CA ALA A 128 16.12 6.45 -3.32
C ALA A 128 15.75 7.90 -2.96
N THR A 129 14.64 8.42 -3.51
CA THR A 129 14.18 9.80 -3.24
C THR A 129 13.61 9.92 -1.83
N GLU A 130 12.88 8.90 -1.36
CA GLU A 130 12.24 8.90 -0.04
C GLU A 130 13.18 8.42 1.08
N GLY A 131 14.35 7.88 0.74
CA GLY A 131 15.30 7.31 1.70
C GLY A 131 14.75 6.09 2.44
N LYS A 132 14.04 5.20 1.72
CA LYS A 132 13.33 4.04 2.29
C LYS A 132 13.75 2.74 1.65
N GLN A 133 13.47 1.62 2.32
CA GLN A 133 13.51 0.30 1.72
C GLN A 133 12.09 -0.20 1.46
N MET A 134 11.91 -1.07 0.47
CA MET A 134 10.57 -1.56 0.11
C MET A 134 9.90 -2.33 1.25
N LYS A 135 10.69 -2.98 2.13
CA LYS A 135 10.18 -3.69 3.31
C LYS A 135 9.47 -2.75 4.31
N ASP A 136 9.80 -1.46 4.29
CA ASP A 136 9.26 -0.45 5.20
C ASP A 136 8.04 0.28 4.60
N ILE A 137 7.60 -0.09 3.38
CA ILE A 137 6.53 0.58 2.65
C ILE A 137 5.29 -0.33 2.59
N PRO A 138 4.23 -0.02 3.35
CA PRO A 138 2.94 -0.69 3.19
C PRO A 138 2.38 -0.47 1.79
N ILE A 139 1.70 -1.48 1.24
CA ILE A 139 1.08 -1.43 -0.08
C ILE A 139 -0.45 -1.51 0.06
N ASP A 140 -1.16 -0.52 -0.48
CA ASP A 140 -2.62 -0.51 -0.52
C ASP A 140 -3.13 -1.51 -1.57
N ARG A 141 -3.87 -2.54 -1.13
CA ARG A 141 -4.57 -3.52 -1.99
C ARG A 141 -3.72 -4.00 -3.18
N PRO A 142 -2.51 -4.55 -2.97
CA PRO A 142 -1.65 -4.96 -4.07
C PRO A 142 -2.35 -5.98 -4.97
N SER A 143 -2.13 -5.88 -6.29
CA SER A 143 -2.56 -6.92 -7.23
C SER A 143 -1.63 -8.15 -7.17
N PRO A 144 -2.06 -9.32 -7.66
CA PRO A 144 -1.18 -10.50 -7.77
C PRO A 144 0.10 -10.22 -8.58
N LEU A 145 0.00 -9.35 -9.60
CA LEU A 145 1.15 -8.90 -10.38
C LEU A 145 2.11 -8.06 -9.53
N CYS A 146 1.58 -7.17 -8.68
CA CYS A 146 2.37 -6.37 -7.73
C CYS A 146 3.09 -7.27 -6.73
N LEU A 147 2.39 -8.22 -6.08
CA LEU A 147 3.00 -9.17 -5.15
C LEU A 147 4.12 -10.00 -5.81
N SER A 148 3.88 -10.49 -7.02
CA SER A 148 4.90 -11.23 -7.79
C SER A 148 6.12 -10.36 -8.12
N PHE A 149 5.90 -9.08 -8.40
CA PHE A 149 6.96 -8.10 -8.63
C PHE A 149 7.76 -7.83 -7.36
N MET A 150 7.10 -7.66 -6.21
CA MET A 150 7.76 -7.47 -4.91
C MET A 150 8.64 -8.66 -4.53
N LYS A 151 8.13 -9.89 -4.70
CA LYS A 151 8.90 -11.12 -4.50
C LYS A 151 10.15 -11.17 -5.40
N LYS A 152 9.97 -10.93 -6.70
CA LYS A 152 11.07 -11.03 -7.68
C LYS A 152 12.17 -10.00 -7.46
N HIS A 153 11.81 -8.76 -7.15
CA HIS A 153 12.75 -7.65 -7.20
C HIS A 153 13.25 -7.14 -5.85
N PHE A 154 12.54 -7.49 -4.76
CA PHE A 154 12.83 -7.06 -3.40
C PHE A 154 12.86 -8.22 -2.40
N GLY A 155 12.60 -9.47 -2.82
CA GLY A 155 12.59 -10.63 -1.93
C GLY A 155 11.43 -10.67 -0.93
N LEU A 156 10.38 -9.86 -1.18
CA LEU A 156 9.23 -9.72 -0.29
C LEU A 156 8.10 -10.66 -0.71
N SER A 157 7.89 -11.74 0.03
CA SER A 157 6.86 -12.75 -0.26
C SER A 157 5.93 -13.05 0.90
N GLU A 158 6.46 -13.14 2.12
CA GLU A 158 5.68 -13.47 3.30
C GLU A 158 5.04 -12.20 3.86
N PHE A 159 3.72 -12.23 4.02
CA PHE A 159 2.96 -11.13 4.60
C PHE A 159 1.73 -11.66 5.33
N THR A 160 1.33 -10.92 6.35
CA THR A 160 0.07 -11.14 7.06
C THR A 160 -0.99 -10.16 6.57
N PRO A 161 -2.12 -10.64 5.99
CA PRO A 161 -3.21 -9.77 5.56
C PRO A 161 -3.76 -8.93 6.71
N GLN A 162 -3.86 -7.62 6.51
CA GLN A 162 -4.39 -6.68 7.49
C GLN A 162 -5.87 -6.35 7.19
N SER A 163 -6.66 -6.05 8.22
CA SER A 163 -8.09 -5.73 8.07
C SER A 163 -8.34 -4.44 7.26
N ASN A 164 -7.36 -3.54 7.21
CA ASN A 164 -7.41 -2.29 6.44
C ASN A 164 -7.10 -2.47 4.94
N ASN A 165 -6.87 -3.71 4.47
CA ASN A 165 -6.51 -4.08 3.10
C ASN A 165 -5.10 -3.64 2.65
N TYR A 166 -4.28 -3.10 3.56
CA TYR A 166 -2.86 -2.93 3.30
C TYR A 166 -2.12 -4.25 3.47
N VAL A 167 -1.02 -4.37 2.74
CA VAL A 167 -0.06 -5.46 2.89
C VAL A 167 1.24 -4.88 3.42
N ILE A 168 1.71 -5.44 4.53
CA ILE A 168 3.06 -5.28 5.06
C ILE A 168 3.70 -6.66 5.08
N PHE A 169 4.96 -6.73 4.67
CA PHE A 169 5.70 -8.00 4.65
C PHE A 169 6.33 -8.26 6.02
N GLU A 170 6.65 -9.52 6.32
CA GLU A 170 7.21 -9.91 7.63
C GLU A 170 8.46 -9.10 8.01
N GLN A 171 9.27 -8.68 7.04
CA GLN A 171 10.46 -7.86 7.26
C GLN A 171 10.16 -6.42 7.75
N PHE A 172 8.90 -5.99 7.73
CA PHE A 172 8.46 -4.68 8.23
C PHE A 172 8.68 -4.54 9.74
N TRP A 173 8.46 -5.62 10.49
CA TRP A 173 8.52 -5.65 11.96
C TRP A 173 9.95 -5.57 12.52
N GLY A 174 10.97 -5.66 11.67
CA GLY A 174 12.37 -5.67 12.07
C GLY A 174 12.78 -6.95 12.82
N ASP A 175 14.00 -6.96 13.36
CA ASP A 175 14.49 -8.02 14.24
C ASP A 175 14.21 -7.73 15.72
N ASP A 176 13.89 -6.48 16.09
CA ASP A 176 13.62 -6.06 17.47
C ASP A 176 12.36 -6.76 18.05
N GLU A 177 11.34 -7.04 17.22
CA GLU A 177 10.17 -7.83 17.65
C GLU A 177 10.49 -9.32 17.85
N LYS A 178 11.55 -9.85 17.23
CA LYS A 178 12.01 -11.24 17.45
C LYS A 178 12.74 -11.40 18.78
N GLU A 179 13.37 -10.34 19.29
CA GLU A 179 14.05 -10.36 20.60
C GLU A 179 13.06 -10.37 21.77
N GLU A 180 11.92 -9.69 21.66
CA GLU A 180 10.84 -9.78 22.66
C GLU A 180 10.25 -11.19 22.76
N GLN A 181 10.20 -11.94 21.65
CA GLN A 181 9.79 -13.34 21.65
C GLN A 181 10.83 -14.28 22.30
N ASN A 182 12.12 -13.96 22.20
CA ASN A 182 13.20 -14.80 22.75
C ASN A 182 13.41 -14.62 24.27
N LYS A 183 12.85 -13.58 24.89
CA LYS A 183 12.85 -13.39 26.35
C LYS A 183 11.77 -14.20 27.10
N GLY A 184 10.97 -15.00 26.38
CA GLY A 184 9.85 -15.77 26.93
C GLY A 184 10.12 -17.23 27.35
N SER A 185 11.37 -17.69 27.44
CA SER A 185 11.71 -19.06 27.88
C SER A 185 12.44 -19.10 29.21
N GLY A 186 11.81 -18.56 30.26
CA GLY A 186 12.31 -18.67 31.63
C GLY A 186 11.18 -18.48 32.63
N LEU A 187 10.54 -19.58 33.03
CA LEU A 187 9.71 -19.60 34.24
C LEU A 187 10.60 -19.25 35.45
N PRO A 188 10.11 -18.37 36.34
CA PRO A 188 10.08 -18.78 37.74
C PRO A 188 8.66 -18.65 38.30
N TYR A 189 8.26 -19.75 38.91
CA TYR A 189 7.09 -19.92 39.75
C TYR A 189 7.14 -18.93 40.92
N LEU A 190 6.18 -18.01 41.03
CA LEU A 190 5.83 -17.42 42.33
C LEU A 190 4.31 -17.25 42.48
N VAL A 191 3.84 -17.87 43.54
CA VAL A 191 2.50 -17.94 44.11
C VAL A 191 2.06 -16.58 44.64
N GLY A 192 0.79 -16.19 44.44
CA GLY A 192 0.13 -15.28 45.38
C GLY A 192 -0.98 -14.35 44.86
N LYS A 193 -2.22 -14.69 45.24
CA LYS A 193 -3.40 -13.84 45.49
C LYS A 193 -4.22 -13.27 44.31
N SER A 194 -5.25 -14.05 43.99
CA SER A 194 -6.67 -13.69 43.78
C SER A 194 -7.05 -12.20 43.76
N ARG A 195 -7.53 -11.71 42.61
CA ARG A 195 -8.69 -10.81 42.46
C ARG A 195 -9.38 -11.06 41.11
N THR A 196 -10.68 -11.30 41.13
CA THR A 196 -11.54 -11.57 39.97
C THR A 196 -11.77 -10.30 39.12
N PRO A 197 -12.00 -10.42 37.79
CA PRO A 197 -12.23 -9.25 36.93
C PRO A 197 -13.69 -8.80 36.93
N ARG A 198 -13.91 -7.48 37.09
CA ARG A 198 -15.23 -6.84 36.93
C ARG A 198 -15.39 -6.34 35.50
N MET A 199 -16.29 -6.99 34.75
CA MET A 199 -16.75 -6.56 33.43
C MET A 199 -17.49 -5.21 33.54
N VAL A 200 -17.16 -4.26 32.66
CA VAL A 200 -17.96 -3.05 32.44
C VAL A 200 -18.23 -2.96 30.94
N THR A 201 -19.48 -3.21 30.58
CA THR A 201 -20.03 -3.02 29.23
C THR A 201 -20.36 -1.54 29.00
N PRO A 202 -20.01 -0.95 27.83
CA PRO A 202 -20.61 0.30 27.40
C PRO A 202 -21.96 0.05 26.72
N THR A 203 -22.97 0.74 27.22
CA THR A 203 -24.34 0.77 26.72
C THR A 203 -24.46 1.43 25.35
N THR A 204 -25.24 0.79 24.49
CA THR A 204 -25.65 1.19 23.14
C THR A 204 -26.32 2.56 23.10
N THR A 205 -25.88 3.45 22.20
CA THR A 205 -26.73 4.53 21.65
C THR A 205 -26.78 4.38 20.14
N LYS A 206 -27.99 4.13 19.61
CA LYS A 206 -28.30 4.00 18.19
C LYS A 206 -28.16 5.35 17.48
N GLN A 207 -27.37 5.42 16.42
CA GLN A 207 -27.58 6.36 15.34
C GLN A 207 -27.61 5.61 14.01
N GLN A 208 -28.70 5.83 13.28
CA GLN A 208 -29.03 5.21 12.00
C GLN A 208 -28.07 5.72 10.91
N SER A 209 -27.46 4.79 10.17
CA SER A 209 -26.93 5.07 8.84
C SER A 209 -27.55 4.08 7.85
N SER A 210 -28.19 4.66 6.85
CA SER A 210 -28.91 4.06 5.74
C SER A 210 -28.12 2.98 4.99
N ALA A 211 -28.85 1.91 4.65
CA ALA A 211 -28.38 0.76 3.90
C ALA A 211 -27.77 1.14 2.54
N PHE A 212 -26.55 0.66 2.28
CA PHE A 212 -26.05 0.42 0.93
C PHE A 212 -25.80 -1.07 0.77
N SER A 213 -26.57 -1.67 -0.14
CA SER A 213 -26.58 -3.08 -0.46
C SER A 213 -25.22 -3.54 -0.96
N GLN A 214 -24.71 -4.60 -0.34
CA GLN A 214 -23.58 -5.39 -0.81
C GLN A 214 -23.96 -6.12 -2.09
N THR A 215 -23.21 -5.92 -3.18
CA THR A 215 -23.01 -6.98 -4.18
C THR A 215 -21.59 -6.93 -4.77
N ASN A 216 -20.92 -8.08 -4.61
CA ASN A 216 -19.82 -8.68 -5.37
C ASN A 216 -18.40 -8.08 -5.37
N GLN A 217 -17.52 -8.85 -4.73
CA GLN A 217 -16.06 -8.75 -4.77
C GLN A 217 -15.47 -9.34 -6.08
N PRO A 218 -14.49 -8.69 -6.74
CA PRO A 218 -13.75 -9.31 -7.83
C PRO A 218 -12.41 -9.96 -7.44
N TYR A 219 -11.96 -9.90 -6.18
CA TYR A 219 -10.65 -10.47 -5.80
C TYR A 219 -10.70 -11.24 -4.48
N ALA A 220 -11.25 -12.45 -4.53
CA ALA A 220 -11.10 -13.42 -3.45
C ALA A 220 -9.67 -13.98 -3.46
N TYR A 221 -8.81 -13.44 -2.59
CA TYR A 221 -7.53 -14.06 -2.24
C TYR A 221 -7.80 -15.41 -1.57
N LYS A 222 -7.65 -16.52 -2.28
CA LYS A 222 -7.48 -17.84 -1.64
C LYS A 222 -6.00 -18.01 -1.32
N ALA A 223 -5.58 -17.44 -0.19
CA ALA A 223 -4.32 -17.83 0.43
C ALA A 223 -4.40 -19.33 0.74
N ARG A 224 -3.48 -20.13 0.19
CA ARG A 224 -3.23 -21.48 0.69
C ARG A 224 -2.26 -21.36 1.86
N THR A 225 -2.79 -21.08 3.04
CA THR A 225 -2.09 -21.20 4.31
C THR A 225 -2.21 -22.63 4.84
N PRO A 226 -1.22 -23.18 5.56
CA PRO A 226 -1.47 -24.32 6.42
C PRO A 226 -2.52 -23.88 7.44
N VAL A 227 -3.71 -24.46 7.39
CA VAL A 227 -4.82 -24.07 8.25
C VAL A 227 -4.51 -24.51 9.68
N ARG A 228 -3.93 -23.63 10.50
CA ARG A 228 -4.11 -23.73 11.94
C ARG A 228 -5.55 -23.28 12.23
N ARG A 229 -6.39 -24.20 12.71
CA ARG A 229 -7.76 -23.85 13.13
C ARG A 229 -7.65 -22.88 14.31
N LEU A 230 -8.06 -21.63 14.09
CA LEU A 230 -8.21 -20.64 15.15
C LEU A 230 -9.66 -20.68 15.66
N ASN A 231 -9.84 -20.43 16.96
CA ASN A 231 -11.15 -20.29 17.58
C ASN A 231 -11.85 -19.01 17.06
N PRO A 232 -13.12 -19.07 16.64
CA PRO A 232 -13.82 -17.93 16.01
C PRO A 232 -14.19 -16.79 16.98
N ILE A 233 -14.08 -17.02 18.29
CA ILE A 233 -14.37 -15.99 19.31
C ILE A 233 -13.06 -15.40 19.84
N THR A 234 -12.05 -16.24 20.10
CA THR A 234 -10.80 -15.80 20.75
C THR A 234 -9.63 -15.61 19.78
N TRP A 235 -9.74 -16.08 18.53
CA TRP A 235 -8.71 -16.03 17.49
C TRP A 235 -7.36 -16.67 17.87
N LEU A 236 -7.33 -17.45 18.95
CA LEU A 236 -6.19 -18.28 19.35
C LEU A 236 -6.25 -19.65 18.66
N PRO A 237 -5.11 -20.37 18.50
CA PRO A 237 -5.11 -21.76 18.06
C PRO A 237 -5.98 -22.64 18.96
N TYR A 238 -6.60 -23.68 18.38
CA TYR A 238 -7.06 -24.82 19.18
C TYR A 238 -5.91 -25.49 19.92
#